data_AF-A0A968DRC9-F1
#
_entry.id   AF-A0A968DRC9-F1
#
_cell.length_a   1.000
_cell.length_b   1.000
_cell.length_c   1.000
_cell.angle_alpha   90.00
_cell.angle_beta   90.00
_cell.angle_gamma   90.00
#
_symmetry.space_group_name_H-M   'P 1'
#
loop_
_entity.id
_entity.type
_entity.pdbx_description
1 polymer ?
#
loop_
_entity_poly.entity_id
_entity_poly.type
_entity_poly.pdbx_seq_one_letter_code
_entity_poly.pdbx_strand_id
1 'polypeptide(L)' 'LQHAIEKLDEPRHIAGQELAEGVRDLAIERFGPMARTVLEHWGIHATADIGAIVYALIDCHVLIKQESDSR' A
#
# COMPACT_ATOMS: atom_id res chain seq x y z
N LEU A 1 1.71 -10.67 -13.20
CA LEU A 1 1.95 -10.06 -11.87
C LEU A 1 3.42 -10.19 -11.46
N GLN A 2 4.04 -11.38 -11.53
CA GLN A 2 5.48 -11.60 -11.29
C GLN A 2 6.39 -10.54 -11.98
N HIS A 3 6.12 -10.27 -13.26
CA HIS A 3 6.94 -9.38 -14.11
C HIS A 3 6.89 -7.88 -13.77
N ALA A 4 5.87 -7.42 -13.03
CA ALA A 4 5.78 -6.02 -12.62
C ALA A 4 6.60 -5.75 -11.34
N ILE A 5 6.78 -6.79 -10.52
CA ILE A 5 7.53 -6.75 -9.26
C ILE A 5 9.04 -6.84 -9.54
N GLU A 6 9.46 -7.59 -10.57
CA GLU A 6 10.87 -7.73 -10.99
C GLU A 6 11.52 -6.43 -11.50
N LYS A 7 10.72 -5.40 -11.84
CA LYS A 7 11.21 -4.13 -12.39
C LYS A 7 11.41 -3.02 -11.36
N LEU A 8 11.16 -3.28 -10.08
CA LEU A 8 11.49 -2.33 -9.02
C LEU A 8 12.98 -2.55 -8.69
N ASP A 9 13.83 -1.72 -9.28
CA ASP A 9 15.26 -1.65 -8.96
C ASP A 9 15.42 -1.54 -7.44
N GLU A 10 15.88 -2.64 -6.85
CA GLU A 10 16.00 -2.92 -5.42
C GLU A 10 14.68 -2.93 -4.62
N PRO A 11 14.42 -3.97 -3.80
CA PRO A 11 13.33 -3.95 -2.84
C PRO A 11 13.63 -2.90 -1.76
N ARG A 12 13.33 -1.63 -2.06
CA ARG A 12 13.40 -0.54 -1.09
C ARG A 12 12.36 -0.83 -0.02
N HIS A 13 12.79 -0.89 1.24
CA HIS A 13 11.87 -0.89 2.36
C HIS A 13 11.06 0.41 2.34
N ILE A 14 9.75 0.29 2.34
CA ILE A 14 8.83 1.43 2.38
C ILE A 14 8.20 1.38 3.75
N ALA A 15 8.41 2.43 4.55
CA ALA A 15 7.75 2.53 5.84
C ALA A 15 6.22 2.61 5.64
N GLY A 16 5.45 2.09 6.60
CA GLY A 16 3.97 2.10 6.49
C GLY A 16 3.39 3.51 6.29
N GLN A 17 4.04 4.54 6.84
CA GLN A 17 3.68 5.93 6.62
C GLN A 17 3.94 6.38 5.17
N GLU A 18 5.13 6.12 4.62
CA GLU A 18 5.45 6.45 3.22
C GLU A 18 4.46 5.78 2.26
N LEU A 19 4.07 4.53 2.55
CA LEU A 19 3.09 3.82 1.75
C LEU A 19 1.71 4.49 1.81
N ALA A 20 1.23 4.81 3.02
CA ALA A 20 -0.07 5.44 3.21
C ALA A 20 -0.14 6.81 2.52
N GLU A 21 0.94 7.59 2.60
CA GLU A 21 1.08 8.87 1.88
C GLU A 21 1.10 8.66 0.36
N GLY A 22 1.85 7.68 -0.14
CA GLY A 22 1.88 7.34 -1.57
C GLY A 22 0.51 6.90 -2.10
N VAL A 23 -0.25 6.10 -1.33
CA VAL A 23 -1.62 5.70 -1.68
C VAL A 23 -2.54 6.92 -1.74
N ARG A 24 -2.45 7.83 -0.76
CA ARG A 24 -3.22 9.08 -0.77
C ARG A 24 -2.92 9.91 -2.00
N ASP A 25 -1.65 10.15 -2.28
CA ASP A 25 -1.22 11.02 -3.38
C ASP A 25 -1.62 10.42 -4.73
N LEU A 26 -1.43 9.11 -4.91
CA LEU A 26 -1.88 8.38 -6.10
C LEU A 26 -3.40 8.43 -6.28
N ALA A 27 -4.17 8.28 -5.20
CA ALA A 27 -5.62 8.34 -5.27
C ALA A 27 -6.10 9.75 -5.68
N ILE A 28 -5.48 10.80 -5.16
CA ILE A 28 -5.76 12.19 -5.54
C ILE A 28 -5.38 12.44 -7.00
N GLU A 29 -4.22 11.97 -7.45
CA GLU A 29 -3.78 12.11 -8.84
C GLU A 29 -4.75 11.43 -9.82
N ARG A 30 -5.22 10.22 -9.47
CA ARG A 30 -6.07 9.40 -10.34
C ARG A 30 -7.54 9.81 -10.35
N PHE A 31 -8.07 10.19 -9.18
CA PHE A 31 -9.51 10.35 -8.97
C PHE A 31 -9.91 11.77 -8.52
N GLY A 32 -8.93 12.64 -8.25
CA GLY A 32 -9.17 14.03 -7.87
C GLY A 32 -10.09 14.15 -6.65
N PRO A 33 -11.15 14.99 -6.72
CA PRO A 33 -12.10 15.15 -5.61
C PRO A 33 -12.82 13.86 -5.19
N MET A 34 -12.88 12.86 -6.07
CA MET A 34 -13.54 11.57 -5.78
C MET A 34 -12.62 10.56 -5.09
N ALA A 35 -11.34 10.88 -4.86
CA ALA A 35 -10.37 9.97 -4.26
C ALA A 35 -10.88 9.31 -2.98
N ARG A 36 -11.45 10.11 -2.06
CA ARG A 36 -12.01 9.60 -0.82
C ARG A 36 -13.16 8.62 -1.05
N THR A 37 -14.11 8.97 -1.92
CA THR A 37 -15.28 8.13 -2.21
C THR A 37 -14.86 6.79 -2.85
N VAL A 38 -13.85 6.81 -3.73
CA VAL A 38 -13.32 5.59 -4.36
C VAL A 38 -12.64 4.70 -3.32
N LEU A 39 -11.79 5.27 -2.45
CA LEU A 39 -11.13 4.52 -1.39
C LEU A 39 -12.14 3.93 -0.40
N GLU A 40 -13.14 4.70 0.03
CA GLU A 40 -14.20 4.22 0.91
C GLU A 40 -15.03 3.11 0.25
N HIS A 41 -15.29 3.19 -1.07
CA HIS A 41 -15.98 2.15 -1.82
C HIS A 41 -15.16 0.84 -1.89
N TRP A 42 -13.83 0.92 -1.89
CA TRP A 42 -12.94 -0.24 -1.78
C TRP A 42 -12.76 -0.74 -0.34
N GLY A 43 -13.40 -0.10 0.64
CA GLY A 43 -13.31 -0.46 2.05
C GLY A 43 -12.09 0.12 2.77
N ILE A 44 -11.44 1.15 2.21
CA ILE A 44 -10.32 1.86 2.85
C ILE A 44 -10.87 3.14 3.48
N HIS A 45 -11.01 3.13 4.79
CA HIS A 45 -11.54 4.24 5.59
C HIS A 45 -10.45 4.94 6.41
N ALA A 46 -9.35 4.25 6.70
CA ALA A 46 -8.20 4.77 7.42
C ALA A 46 -6.88 4.17 6.89
N THR A 47 -5.76 4.80 7.26
CA THR A 47 -4.42 4.28 6.95
C THR A 47 -4.16 2.89 7.56
N ALA A 48 -4.86 2.55 8.66
CA ALA A 48 -4.83 1.23 9.25
C ALA A 48 -5.35 0.12 8.32
N ASP A 49 -6.30 0.44 7.44
CA ASP A 49 -6.84 -0.52 6.45
C ASP A 49 -5.78 -0.84 5.38
N ILE A 50 -4.98 0.16 5.00
CA ILE A 50 -3.82 -0.03 4.12
C ILE A 50 -2.80 -0.94 4.79
N GLY A 51 -2.52 -0.73 6.08
CA GLY A 51 -1.67 -1.62 6.88
C GLY A 51 -2.18 -3.06 6.87
N ALA A 52 -3.48 -3.27 7.07
CA ALA A 52 -4.09 -4.60 7.03
C ALA A 52 -3.90 -5.27 5.65
N ILE A 53 -4.03 -4.52 4.55
CA ILE A 53 -3.77 -5.03 3.19
C ILE A 53 -2.30 -5.46 3.04
N VAL A 54 -1.35 -4.64 3.52
CA VAL A 54 0.09 -4.98 3.46
C VAL A 54 0.39 -6.27 4.22
N TYR A 55 -0.14 -6.40 5.44
CA TYR A 55 0.04 -7.61 6.23
C TYR A 55 -0.60 -8.83 5.56
N ALA A 56 -1.79 -8.70 4.96
CA ALA A 56 -2.40 -9.77 4.19
C ALA A 56 -1.53 -10.18 2.98
N LEU A 57 -0.85 -9.23 2.33
CA LEU A 57 0.09 -9.51 1.24
C LEU A 57 1.39 -10.17 1.73
N ILE A 58 1.85 -9.85 2.95
CA ILE A 58 2.96 -10.56 3.61
C ILE A 58 2.57 -12.00 3.91
N ASP A 59 1.37 -12.21 4.47
CA ASP A 59 0.83 -13.54 4.77
C ASP A 59 0.65 -14.40 3.51
N CYS A 60 0.32 -13.76 2.37
CA CYS A 60 0.25 -14.40 1.06
C CYS A 60 1.62 -14.59 0.38
N HIS A 61 2.74 -14.28 1.06
CA HIS A 61 4.10 -14.31 0.51
C HIS A 61 4.32 -13.45 -0.74
N VAL A 62 3.50 -12.43 -0.95
CA VAL A 62 3.65 -11.44 -2.04
C VAL A 62 4.63 -10.35 -1.64
N LEU A 63 4.63 -9.97 -0.35
CA LEU A 63 5.55 -9.00 0.24
C LEU A 63 6.40 -9.65 1.33
N ILE A 64 7.56 -9.06 1.61
CA ILE A 64 8.47 -9.50 2.67
C ILE A 64 8.57 -8.37 3.71
N LYS A 65 8.37 -8.71 4.99
CA LYS A 65 8.58 -7.77 6.10
C LYS A 65 10.05 -7.71 6.52
N GLN A 66 10.47 -6.59 7.10
CA GLN A 66 11.74 -6.53 7.83
C GLN A 66 11.53 -6.90 9.32
N GLU A 67 12.61 -7.30 10.00
CA GLU A 67 12.56 -7.61 11.44
C GLU A 67 12.19 -6.40 12.31
N SER A 68 12.47 -5.19 11.82
CA SER A 68 12.10 -3.92 12.46
C SER A 68 10.66 -3.49 12.26
N ASP A 69 9.91 -4.16 11.37
CA ASP A 69 8.52 -3.79 11.10
C ASP A 69 7.59 -4.29 12.20
N SER A 70 6.77 -3.38 12.71
CA SER A 70 5.70 -3.66 13.66
C SER A 70 4.36 -3.21 13.09
N ARG A 71 3.27 -3.68 13.72
CA ARG A 71 1.90 -3.43 13.27
C ARG A 71 1.44 -2.03 13.64
#